data_AF-A0A515KJT3-F1
#
_entry.id   AF-A0A515KJT3-F1
#
_cell.length_a   1.000
_cell.length_b   1.000
_cell.length_c   1.000
_cell.angle_alpha   90.00
_cell.angle_beta   90.00
_cell.angle_gamma   90.00
#
_symmetry.space_group_name_H-M   'P 1'
#
loop_
_entity.id
_entity.type
_entity.pdbx_description
1 polymer ?
#
loop_
_entity_poly.entity_id
_entity_poly.type
_entity_poly.pdbx_seq_one_letter_code
_entity_poly.pdbx_strand_id
1 'polypeptide(L)'
;MTVPGTIPMPLLTVLARGGSPGDKAADVICRLVLEGAALGELQDVIITVAGEPRVIKMMPQLWLDRLNLAVERGAMERMETPRIVERLLLPPEMA
;
A
#
# COMPACT_ATOMS: atom_id res chain seq x y z
N MET A 1 12.99 8.95 -10.38
CA MET A 1 12.36 7.73 -10.95
C MET A 1 12.40 6.65 -9.90
N THR A 2 11.26 6.33 -9.28
CA THR A 2 11.11 5.18 -8.39
C THR A 2 10.88 3.92 -9.23
N VAL A 3 11.54 2.82 -8.86
CA VAL A 3 11.29 1.51 -9.50
C VAL A 3 9.92 1.02 -9.05
N PRO A 4 9.03 0.55 -9.95
CA PRO A 4 7.73 0.01 -9.57
C PRO A 4 7.86 -1.06 -8.47
N GLY A 5 7.07 -0.93 -7.40
CA GLY A 5 7.11 -1.86 -6.28
C GLY A 5 8.14 -1.54 -5.19
N THR A 6 8.81 -0.38 -5.26
CA THR A 6 9.67 0.09 -4.17
C THR A 6 8.81 0.63 -3.03
N ILE A 7 8.99 0.09 -1.82
CA ILE A 7 8.36 0.62 -0.61
C ILE A 7 9.09 1.92 -0.22
N PRO A 8 8.38 3.06 -0.11
CA PRO A 8 9.00 4.32 0.33
C PRO A 8 9.59 4.23 1.75
N MET A 9 10.68 4.97 2.01
CA MET A 9 11.49 4.83 3.23
C MET A 9 10.72 5.00 4.56
N PRO A 10 9.81 5.97 4.73
CA PRO A 10 9.04 6.10 5.98
C PRO A 10 8.15 4.89 6.25
N LEU A 11 7.42 4.41 5.25
CA LEU A 11 6.63 3.19 5.36
C LEU A 11 7.51 1.98 5.70
N LEU A 12 8.64 1.82 5.01
CA LEU A 12 9.61 0.75 5.31
C LEU A 12 10.15 0.85 6.73
N THR A 13 10.43 2.06 7.21
CA THR A 13 10.96 2.30 8.56
C THR A 13 9.94 1.94 9.63
N VAL A 14 8.67 2.29 9.45
CA VAL A 14 7.59 1.93 10.38
C VAL A 14 7.39 0.43 10.43
N LEU A 15 7.36 -0.24 9.26
CA LEU A 15 7.27 -1.69 9.18
C LEU A 15 8.46 -2.37 9.87
N ALA A 16 9.69 -1.89 9.61
CA ALA A 16 10.91 -2.47 10.19
C ALA A 16 11.02 -2.26 11.71
N ARG A 17 10.49 -1.15 12.24
CA ARG A 17 10.43 -0.91 13.69
C ARG A 17 9.42 -1.80 14.40
N GLY A 18 8.38 -2.24 13.71
CA GLY A 18 7.30 -3.04 14.28
C GLY A 18 6.52 -2.29 15.37
N GLY A 19 5.95 -3.06 16.31
CA GLY A 19 5.06 -2.55 17.34
C GLY A 19 3.72 -2.08 16.78
N SER A 20 2.88 -1.45 17.62
CA SER A 20 1.52 -1.09 17.22
C SER A 20 1.43 -0.29 15.90
N PRO A 21 2.29 0.72 15.63
CA PRO A 21 2.28 1.42 14.33
C PRO A 21 2.68 0.53 13.15
N GLY A 22 3.67 -0.37 13.33
CA GLY A 22 4.12 -1.30 12.31
C GLY A 22 3.07 -2.36 11.98
N ASP A 23 2.48 -2.98 13.00
CA ASP A 23 1.41 -3.98 12.86
C ASP A 23 0.20 -3.37 12.14
N LYS A 24 -0.13 -2.13 12.47
CA LYS A 24 -1.21 -1.38 11.84
C LYS A 24 -0.90 -1.04 10.38
N ALA A 25 0.32 -0.62 10.06
CA ALA A 25 0.73 -0.40 8.68
C ALA A 25 0.64 -1.69 7.85
N ALA A 26 1.02 -2.84 8.43
CA ALA A 26 0.88 -4.15 7.80
C ALA A 26 -0.60 -4.53 7.58
N ASP A 27 -1.48 -4.31 8.58
CA ASP A 27 -2.92 -4.55 8.44
C ASP A 27 -3.55 -3.67 7.33
N VAL A 28 -3.16 -2.39 7.26
CA VAL A 28 -3.58 -1.49 6.17
C VAL A 28 -3.15 -2.03 4.81
N ILE A 29 -1.91 -2.50 4.66
CA ILE A 29 -1.42 -3.09 3.39
C ILE A 29 -2.24 -4.33 3.02
N CYS A 30 -2.44 -5.25 3.96
CA CYS A 30 -3.22 -6.46 3.73
C CYS A 30 -4.66 -6.13 3.28
N ARG A 31 -5.32 -5.19 3.95
CA ARG A 31 -6.68 -4.76 3.59
C ARG A 31 -6.74 -4.06 2.24
N LEU A 32 -5.79 -3.19 1.92
CA LEU A 32 -5.72 -2.56 0.60
C LEU A 32 -5.62 -3.60 -0.53
N VAL A 33 -4.83 -4.64 -0.34
CA VAL A 33 -4.72 -5.73 -1.33
C VAL A 33 -6.04 -6.49 -1.45
N LEU A 34 -6.68 -6.85 -0.33
CA LEU A 34 -7.94 -7.60 -0.36
C LEU A 34 -9.09 -6.78 -0.95
N GLU A 35 -9.27 -5.55 -0.51
CA GLU A 35 -10.33 -4.65 -1.01
C GLU A 35 -10.06 -4.25 -2.46
N GLY A 36 -8.81 -3.92 -2.81
CA GLY A 36 -8.43 -3.64 -4.19
C GLY A 36 -8.62 -4.83 -5.14
N ALA A 37 -8.35 -6.06 -4.67
CA ALA A 37 -8.63 -7.27 -5.42
C ALA A 37 -10.14 -7.46 -5.66
N ALA A 38 -10.96 -7.23 -4.63
CA ALA A 38 -12.42 -7.32 -4.73
C ALA A 38 -13.00 -6.29 -5.72
N LEU A 39 -12.38 -5.12 -5.82
CA LEU A 39 -12.75 -4.06 -6.75
C LEU A 39 -12.19 -4.25 -8.17
N GLY A 40 -11.25 -5.18 -8.38
CA GLY A 40 -10.57 -5.36 -9.67
C GLY A 40 -9.53 -4.29 -9.99
N GLU A 41 -9.11 -3.51 -8.99
CA GLU A 41 -8.23 -2.33 -9.13
C GLU A 41 -6.73 -2.67 -8.99
N LEU A 42 -6.39 -3.95 -8.82
CA LEU A 42 -5.00 -4.40 -8.81
C LEU A 42 -4.39 -4.33 -10.22
N GLN A 43 -3.19 -3.78 -10.30
CA GLN A 43 -2.46 -3.58 -11.55
C GLN A 43 -1.84 -4.90 -12.04
N ASP A 44 -1.96 -5.18 -13.33
CA ASP A 44 -1.19 -6.22 -13.99
C ASP A 44 0.24 -5.74 -14.27
N VAL A 45 1.21 -6.51 -13.78
CA VAL A 45 2.63 -6.27 -14.00
C VAL A 45 3.26 -7.54 -14.56
N ILE A 46 4.01 -7.39 -15.65
CA ILE A 46 4.76 -8.48 -16.25
C ILE A 46 6.12 -8.56 -15.56
N ILE A 47 6.41 -9.69 -14.92
CA ILE A 47 7.71 -10.01 -14.33
C ILE A 47 8.28 -11.27 -14.97
N THR A 48 9.61 -11.41 -14.92
CA THR A 48 10.27 -12.65 -15.37
C THR A 48 10.49 -13.56 -14.18
N VAL A 49 9.94 -14.78 -14.22
CA VAL A 49 10.12 -15.81 -13.19
C VAL A 49 10.69 -17.06 -13.85
N ALA A 50 11.85 -17.53 -13.41
CA ALA A 50 12.56 -18.67 -14.00
C ALA A 50 12.78 -18.56 -15.53
N GLY A 51 13.00 -17.34 -16.02
CA GLY A 51 13.23 -17.08 -17.45
C GLY A 51 11.97 -16.88 -18.29
N GLU A 52 10.78 -17.04 -17.71
CA GLU A 52 9.50 -16.90 -18.42
C GLU A 52 8.73 -15.66 -17.95
N PRO A 53 8.07 -14.91 -18.86
CA PRO A 53 7.21 -13.80 -18.48
C PRO A 53 5.94 -14.32 -17.78
N ARG A 54 5.62 -13.72 -16.65
CA ARG A 54 4.39 -13.98 -15.89
C ARG A 54 3.70 -12.67 -15.55
N VAL A 55 2.37 -12.67 -15.66
CA VAL A 55 1.55 -11.56 -15.17
C VAL A 55 1.28 -11.79 -13.69
N ILE A 56 1.61 -10.80 -12.87
CA ILE A 56 1.25 -10.76 -11.45
C ILE A 56 0.34 -9.57 -11.19
N LYS A 57 -0.49 -9.70 -10.16
CA LYS A 57 -1.28 -8.59 -9.62
C LYS A 57 -0.46 -7.85 -8.57
N MET A 58 -0.33 -6.55 -8.74
CA MET A 58 0.36 -5.65 -7.81
C MET A 58 -0.57 -4.54 -7.34
N MET A 59 -0.34 -4.09 -6.11
CA MET A 59 -0.97 -2.85 -5.64
C MET A 59 -0.47 -1.68 -6.49
N PRO A 60 -1.36 -0.76 -6.94
CA PRO A 60 -0.93 0.44 -7.65
C PRO A 60 0.10 1.25 -6.83
N GLN A 61 1.17 1.72 -7.48
CA GLN A 61 2.21 2.53 -6.83
C GLN A 61 1.61 3.76 -6.12
N LEU A 62 0.57 4.36 -6.70
CA LEU A 62 -0.16 5.47 -6.10
C LEU A 62 -0.66 5.17 -4.68
N TRP A 63 -1.11 3.94 -4.41
CA TRP A 63 -1.59 3.57 -3.08
C TRP A 63 -0.43 3.44 -2.09
N LEU A 64 0.73 2.92 -2.52
CA LEU A 64 1.95 2.91 -1.72
C LEU A 64 2.41 4.33 -1.37
N ASP A 65 2.40 5.24 -2.34
CA ASP A 65 2.81 6.62 -2.14
C ASP A 65 1.88 7.36 -1.17
N ARG A 66 0.56 7.15 -1.30
CA ARG A 66 -0.43 7.69 -0.37
C ARG A 66 -0.30 7.11 1.03
N LEU A 67 -0.08 5.80 1.15
CA LEU A 67 0.16 5.15 2.44
C LEU A 67 1.43 5.70 3.10
N ASN A 68 2.49 5.90 2.33
CA ASN A 68 3.71 6.53 2.85
C ASN A 68 3.43 7.93 3.40
N LEU A 69 2.68 8.75 2.66
CA LEU A 69 2.28 10.07 3.14
C LEU A 69 1.40 10.00 4.40
N ALA A 70 0.51 9.01 4.49
CA ALA A 70 -0.30 8.78 5.69
C ALA A 70 0.58 8.43 6.90
N VAL A 71 1.61 7.59 6.71
CA VAL A 71 2.61 7.27 7.73
C VAL A 71 3.38 8.52 8.15
N GLU A 72 3.92 9.30 7.21
CA GLU A 72 4.64 10.56 7.50
C GLU A 72 3.79 11.55 8.29
N ARG A 73 2.48 11.59 7.99
CA ARG A 73 1.54 12.45 8.70
C ARG A 73 1.16 11.93 10.08
N GLY A 74 1.52 10.71 10.47
CA GLY A 74 1.13 10.11 11.75
C GLY A 74 -0.30 9.54 11.76
N ALA A 75 -0.75 9.00 10.62
CA ALA A 75 -2.06 8.36 10.54
C ALA A 75 -2.12 7.07 11.38
N MET A 76 -1.00 6.37 11.55
CA MET A 76 -0.95 5.12 12.30
C MET A 76 -1.34 5.33 13.77
N GLU A 77 -0.96 6.46 14.38
CA GLU A 77 -1.36 6.77 15.76
C GLU A 77 -2.77 7.36 15.88
N ARG A 78 -3.27 8.05 14.85
CA ARG A 78 -4.45 8.93 14.98
C ARG A 78 -5.73 8.43 14.29
N MET A 79 -5.63 7.43 13.43
CA MET A 79 -6.77 6.98 12.61
C MET A 79 -6.94 5.48 12.69
N GLU A 80 -8.18 5.00 12.79
CA GLU A 80 -8.48 3.57 12.70
C GLU A 80 -8.15 3.00 11.31
N THR A 81 -7.71 1.74 11.27
CA THR A 81 -7.30 1.07 10.03
C THR A 81 -8.36 1.17 8.91
N PRO A 82 -9.66 0.86 9.14
CA PRO A 82 -10.66 0.93 8.07
C PRO A 82 -10.76 2.34 7.45
N ARG A 83 -10.60 3.38 8.28
CA ARG A 83 -10.67 4.77 7.80
C ARG A 83 -9.44 5.17 6.98
N ILE A 84 -8.28 4.59 7.29
CA ILE A 84 -7.09 4.76 6.48
C ILE A 84 -7.30 4.10 5.12
N VAL A 85 -7.74 2.84 5.09
CA VAL A 85 -7.98 2.09 3.85
C VAL A 85 -8.99 2.80 2.94
N GLU A 86 -10.14 3.20 3.50
CA GLU A 86 -11.17 3.96 2.78
C GLU A 86 -10.59 5.21 2.10
N ARG A 87 -9.82 6.02 2.84
CA ARG A 87 -9.20 7.24 2.29
C ARG A 87 -8.14 6.97 1.23
N LEU A 88 -7.45 5.83 1.31
CA LEU A 88 -6.42 5.47 0.35
C LEU A 88 -7.01 4.97 -0.97
N LEU A 89 -8.17 4.29 -0.90
CA LEU A 89 -8.92 3.79 -2.06
C LEU A 89 -9.70 4.90 -2.78
N LEU A 90 -10.18 5.93 -2.06
CA LEU A 90 -10.91 7.03 -2.69
C LEU A 90 -10.04 7.87 -3.65
N PRO A 91 -10.60 8.33 -4.79
CA PRO A 91 -9.96 9.33 -5.63
C PRO A 91 -9.73 10.63 -4.84
N PRO A 92 -8.68 11.42 -5.18
CA PRO A 92 -8.35 12.64 -4.45
C PRO A 92 -9.41 13.73 -4.59
N GLU A 93 -10.31 13.61 -5.57
CA GLU A 93 -11.44 14.53 -5.79
C GLU A 93 -12.62 14.26 -4.83
N MET A 94 -12.59 13.17 -4.05
CA MET A 94 -13.68 12.73 -3.18
C MET A 94 -13.30 12.55 -1.70
N ALA A 95 -12.11 13.01 -1.28
CA ALA A 95 -11.51 12.72 0.03
C ALA A 95 -11.48 13.90 1.03
#